data_AF-A0A9D7F7X0-F1
#
_entry.id   AF-A0A9D7F7X0-F1
#
_cell.length_a   1.000
_cell.length_b   1.000
_cell.length_c   1.000
_cell.angle_alpha   90.00
_cell.angle_beta   90.00
_cell.angle_gamma   90.00
#
_symmetry.space_group_name_H-M   'P 1'
#
loop_
_entity.id
_entity.type
_entity.pdbx_description
1 polymer ?
#
loop_
_entity_poly.entity_id
_entity_poly.type
_entity_poly.pdbx_seq_one_letter_code
_entity_poly.pdbx_strand_id
1 'polypeptide(L)'
;MKRPFQPAKLLLYLLSLLAFLFVGMSVAGITGAGKGQGLAGGAIVLQYGLIFGVIGVVAAVIFASRASQKAVVTANKILALLLVAMLVFVAWRISVTS
;
A
#
# COMPACT_ATOMS: atom_id res chain seq x y z
N MET A 1 -11.52 -23.38 -12.14
CA MET A 1 -11.30 -22.05 -12.76
C MET A 1 -10.99 -21.01 -11.68
N LYS A 2 -9.78 -20.45 -11.63
CA LYS A 2 -9.41 -19.41 -10.66
C LYS A 2 -9.96 -18.07 -11.13
N ARG A 3 -11.17 -17.70 -10.71
CA ARG A 3 -11.82 -16.44 -11.09
C ARG A 3 -11.01 -15.25 -10.52
N PRO A 4 -10.46 -14.35 -11.35
CA PRO A 4 -9.65 -13.22 -10.85
C PRO A 4 -10.51 -12.12 -10.22
N PHE A 5 -11.77 -12.00 -10.65
CA PHE A 5 -12.75 -11.02 -10.16
C PHE A 5 -13.58 -11.50 -8.96
N GLN A 6 -13.04 -12.42 -8.15
CA GLN A 6 -13.70 -12.77 -6.90
C GLN A 6 -13.61 -11.59 -5.92
N PRO A 7 -14.69 -11.26 -5.17
CA PRO A 7 -14.70 -10.12 -4.25
C PRO A 7 -13.51 -10.11 -3.28
N ALA A 8 -13.15 -11.28 -2.74
CA ALA A 8 -12.00 -11.40 -1.84
C ALA A 8 -10.65 -11.06 -2.51
N LYS A 9 -10.48 -11.36 -3.81
CA LYS A 9 -9.25 -11.04 -4.54
C LYS A 9 -9.21 -9.57 -4.97
N LEU A 10 -10.35 -8.99 -5.34
CA LEU A 10 -10.47 -7.56 -5.60
C LEU A 10 -10.11 -6.75 -4.35
N LEU A 11 -10.59 -7.17 -3.18
CA LEU A 11 -10.21 -6.57 -1.91
C LEU A 11 -8.70 -6.70 -1.66
N LEU A 12 -8.09 -7.84 -1.98
CA LEU A 12 -6.64 -8.03 -1.86
C LEU A 12 -5.87 -7.04 -2.73
N TYR A 13 -6.28 -6.87 -3.98
CA TYR A 13 -5.62 -5.94 -4.90
C TYR A 13 -5.73 -4.50 -4.39
N LEU A 14 -6.92 -4.08 -3.96
CA LEU A 14 -7.13 -2.75 -3.40
C LEU A 14 -6.32 -2.51 -2.13
N LEU A 15 -6.36 -3.44 -1.17
CA LEU A 15 -5.60 -3.33 0.07
C LEU A 15 -4.09 -3.33 -0.19
N SER A 16 -3.61 -4.14 -1.14
CA SER A 16 -2.19 -4.15 -1.52
C SER A 16 -1.76 -2.84 -2.15
N LEU A 17 -2.58 -2.24 -3.02
CA LEU A 17 -2.32 -0.93 -3.62
C LEU A 17 -2.15 0.12 -2.55
N LEU A 18 -3.11 0.22 -1.63
CA LEU A 18 -3.10 1.23 -0.57
C LEU A 18 -1.94 1.02 0.41
N ALA A 19 -1.74 -0.20 0.90
CA ALA A 19 -0.66 -0.49 1.85
C ALA A 19 0.71 -0.19 1.24
N PHE A 20 0.98 -0.64 0.01
CA PHE A 20 2.26 -0.38 -0.64
C PHE A 20 2.44 1.07 -1.07
N LEU A 21 1.36 1.81 -1.33
CA LEU A 21 1.43 3.25 -1.55
C LEU A 21 2.01 3.97 -0.33
N PHE A 22 1.54 3.64 0.89
CA PHE A 22 2.11 4.18 2.12
C PHE A 22 3.56 3.73 2.33
N VAL A 23 3.91 2.48 1.98
CA VAL A 23 5.31 2.01 2.01
C VAL A 23 6.19 2.85 1.09
N GLY A 24 5.78 3.07 -0.17
CA GLY A 24 6.54 3.87 -1.12
C GLY A 24 6.74 5.32 -0.66
N MET A 25 5.68 5.96 -0.14
CA MET A 25 5.78 7.31 0.43
C MET A 25 6.74 7.35 1.64
N SER A 26 6.71 6.32 2.49
CA SER A 26 7.62 6.21 3.63
C SER A 26 9.07 6.06 3.19
N VAL A 27 9.32 5.24 2.16
CA VAL A 27 10.65 5.09 1.54
C VAL A 27 11.16 6.42 1.02
N ALA A 28 10.34 7.20 0.30
CA ALA A 28 10.71 8.53 -0.19
C ALA A 28 11.07 9.50 0.96
N GLY A 29 10.37 9.39 2.10
CA GLY A 29 10.70 10.14 3.31
C GLY A 29 12.05 9.76 3.91
N ILE A 30 12.34 8.46 4.00
CA ILE A 30 13.60 7.93 4.56
C ILE A 30 14.79 8.30 3.67
N THR A 31 14.66 8.13 2.35
CA THR A 31 15.73 8.45 1.39
C THR A 31 15.88 9.95 1.16
N GLY A 32 14.93 10.76 1.62
CA GLY A 32 14.92 12.20 1.42
C GLY A 32 14.67 12.62 -0.03
N ALA A 33 14.04 11.76 -0.84
CA ALA A 33 13.86 11.96 -2.29
C ALA A 33 13.19 13.29 -2.67
N GLY A 34 12.34 13.85 -1.79
CA GLY A 34 11.67 15.14 -2.00
C GLY A 34 12.30 16.33 -1.28
N LYS A 35 13.41 16.17 -0.55
CA LYS A 35 14.00 17.25 0.27
C LYS A 35 14.58 18.35 -0.63
N GLY A 36 14.27 19.60 -0.30
CA GLY A 36 14.76 20.78 -1.03
C GLY A 36 14.03 21.08 -2.35
N GLN A 37 12.98 20.32 -2.69
CA GLN A 37 12.28 20.43 -3.98
C GLN A 37 10.94 21.20 -3.91
N GLY A 38 10.62 21.84 -2.77
CA GLY A 38 9.38 22.59 -2.59
C GLY A 38 8.13 21.77 -2.94
N LEU A 39 7.24 22.30 -3.79
CA LEU A 39 6.03 21.63 -4.26
C LEU A 39 6.32 20.35 -5.08
N ALA A 40 7.44 20.31 -5.81
CA ALA A 40 7.84 19.12 -6.56
C ALA A 40 8.20 17.95 -5.62
N GLY A 41 8.61 18.24 -4.38
CA GLY A 41 8.87 17.22 -3.37
C GLY A 41 7.63 16.36 -3.08
N GLY A 42 6.44 16.95 -3.07
CA GLY A 42 5.19 16.22 -2.89
C GLY A 42 4.90 15.26 -4.04
N ALA A 43 5.10 15.71 -5.29
CA ALA A 43 4.92 14.88 -6.47
C ALA A 43 5.91 13.70 -6.52
N ILE A 44 7.16 13.92 -6.13
CA ILE A 44 8.18 12.84 -6.04
C ILE A 44 7.75 11.79 -5.01
N VAL A 45 7.32 12.21 -3.82
CA VAL A 45 6.86 11.27 -2.77
C VAL A 45 5.64 10.46 -3.24
N LEU A 46 4.69 11.11 -3.92
CA LEU A 46 3.54 10.42 -4.52
C LEU A 46 3.94 9.45 -5.63
N GLN A 47 4.93 9.79 -6.46
CA GLN A 47 5.44 8.90 -7.50
C GLN A 47 6.05 7.63 -6.90
N TYR A 48 6.84 7.75 -5.82
CA TYR A 48 7.34 6.59 -5.07
C TYR A 48 6.18 5.74 -4.53
N GLY A 49 5.15 6.38 -3.97
CA GLY A 49 3.92 5.69 -3.56
C GLY A 49 3.27 4.92 -4.70
N LEU A 50 3.13 5.53 -5.88
CA LEU A 50 2.53 4.89 -7.05
C LEU A 50 3.36 3.70 -7.56
N ILE A 51 4.68 3.85 -7.66
CA ILE A 51 5.59 2.77 -8.09
C ILE A 51 5.47 1.56 -7.15
N PHE A 52 5.54 1.78 -5.85
CA PHE A 52 5.38 0.69 -4.88
C PHE A 52 3.96 0.12 -4.89
N GLY A 53 2.93 0.96 -5.05
CA GLY A 53 1.55 0.53 -5.18
C GLY A 53 1.34 -0.43 -6.35
N VAL A 54 1.90 -0.13 -7.52
CA VAL A 54 1.88 -1.02 -8.69
C VAL A 54 2.60 -2.34 -8.39
N ILE A 55 3.79 -2.28 -7.77
CA ILE A 55 4.52 -3.48 -7.33
C ILE A 55 3.67 -4.33 -6.37
N GLY A 56 3.00 -3.70 -5.41
CA GLY A 56 2.11 -4.35 -4.46
C GLY A 56 0.95 -5.08 -5.14
N VAL A 57 0.30 -4.43 -6.11
CA VAL A 57 -0.78 -5.06 -6.89
C VAL A 57 -0.27 -6.23 -7.71
N VAL A 58 0.88 -6.09 -8.39
CA VAL A 58 1.49 -7.18 -9.17
C VAL A 58 1.79 -8.38 -8.27
N ALA A 59 2.39 -8.14 -7.10
CA ALA A 59 2.64 -9.18 -6.10
C ALA A 59 1.34 -9.84 -5.62
N ALA A 60 0.28 -9.05 -5.38
CA ALA A 60 -1.03 -9.56 -4.97
C ALA A 60 -1.71 -10.40 -6.06
N VAL A 61 -1.58 -10.04 -7.34
CA VAL A 61 -2.08 -10.84 -8.47
C VAL A 61 -1.34 -12.18 -8.55
N ILE A 62 -0.02 -12.18 -8.44
CA ILE A 62 0.80 -13.40 -8.43
C ILE A 62 0.39 -14.28 -7.24
N PHE A 63 0.27 -13.70 -6.04
CA PHE A 63 -0.17 -14.42 -4.84
C PHE A 63 -1.57 -15.02 -5.01
N ALA A 64 -2.55 -14.22 -5.44
CA ALA A 64 -3.95 -14.65 -5.63
C ALA A 64 -4.12 -15.70 -6.75
N SER A 65 -3.16 -15.80 -7.68
CA SER A 65 -3.14 -16.83 -8.72
C SER A 65 -2.77 -18.21 -8.16
N ARG A 66 -2.07 -18.29 -7.02
CA ARG A 66 -1.57 -19.54 -6.42
C ARG A 66 -2.26 -19.87 -5.08
N ALA A 67 -2.72 -18.85 -4.35
CA ALA A 67 -3.30 -18.98 -3.03
C ALA A 67 -4.70 -19.62 -3.01
N SER A 68 -5.01 -20.32 -1.91
CA SER A 68 -6.35 -20.78 -1.59
C SER A 68 -7.25 -19.62 -1.12
N GLN A 69 -8.57 -19.77 -1.18
CA GLN A 69 -9.50 -18.73 -0.72
C GLN A 69 -9.27 -18.36 0.76
N LYS A 70 -8.98 -19.34 1.62
CA LYS A 70 -8.63 -19.10 3.02
C LYS A 70 -7.39 -18.21 3.14
N ALA A 71 -6.34 -18.50 2.37
CA ALA A 71 -5.12 -17.69 2.38
C ALA A 71 -5.35 -16.26 1.89
N VAL A 72 -6.18 -16.05 0.85
CA VAL A 72 -6.56 -14.71 0.38
C VAL A 72 -7.31 -13.93 1.47
N VAL A 73 -8.26 -14.56 2.16
CA VAL A 73 -9.00 -13.91 3.25
C VAL A 73 -8.09 -13.56 4.42
N THR A 74 -7.16 -14.44 4.79
CA THR A 74 -6.16 -14.15 5.83
C THR A 74 -5.25 -12.99 5.42
N ALA A 75 -4.76 -12.98 4.17
CA ALA A 75 -3.95 -11.88 3.66
C ALA A 75 -4.70 -10.54 3.68
N ASN A 76 -5.99 -10.52 3.32
CA ASN A 76 -6.82 -9.32 3.44
C ASN A 76 -6.91 -8.81 4.88
N LYS A 77 -7.12 -9.70 5.85
CA LYS A 77 -7.18 -9.31 7.27
C LYS A 77 -5.86 -8.69 7.74
N ILE A 78 -4.73 -9.29 7.36
CA ILE A 78 -3.40 -8.79 7.71
C ILE A 78 -3.16 -7.42 7.04
N LEU A 79 -3.41 -7.30 5.73
CA LEU A 79 -3.23 -6.03 5.02
C LEU A 79 -4.16 -4.93 5.54
N ALA A 80 -5.41 -5.26 5.87
CA ALA A 80 -6.34 -4.30 6.48
C ALA A 80 -5.83 -3.81 7.83
N LEU A 81 -5.35 -4.72 8.68
CA LEU A 81 -4.80 -4.36 10.00
C LEU A 81 -3.54 -3.49 9.86
N LEU A 82 -2.64 -3.81 8.92
CA LEU A 82 -1.47 -3.00 8.62
C LEU A 82 -1.85 -1.61 8.10
N LEU A 83 -2.83 -1.53 7.19
CA LEU A 83 -3.30 -0.26 6.66
C LEU A 83 -3.90 0.62 7.76
N VAL A 84 -4.73 0.04 8.64
CA VAL A 84 -5.28 0.76 9.80
C VAL A 84 -4.16 1.25 10.71
N ALA A 85 -3.16 0.41 11.02
CA ALA A 85 -2.02 0.83 11.84
C ALA A 85 -1.24 1.98 11.21
N MET A 86 -1.01 1.93 9.89
CA MET A 86 -0.36 3.02 9.15
C MET A 86 -1.18 4.32 9.18
N LEU A 87 -2.49 4.24 8.96
CA LEU A 87 -3.37 5.40 9.00
C LEU A 87 -3.41 6.04 10.39
N VAL A 88 -3.50 5.23 11.44
CA VAL A 88 -3.44 5.68 12.84
C VAL A 88 -2.11 6.36 13.12
N PHE A 89 -0.99 5.76 12.70
CA PHE A 89 0.33 6.35 12.86
C PHE A 89 0.46 7.71 12.15
N VAL A 90 -0.01 7.81 10.90
CA VAL A 90 0.02 9.06 10.12
C VAL A 90 -0.88 10.11 10.78
N ALA A 91 -2.09 9.75 11.20
CA ALA A 91 -3.00 10.65 11.89
C ALA A 91 -2.40 11.17 13.19
N TRP A 92 -1.86 10.27 14.02
CA TRP A 92 -1.16 10.63 15.25
C TRP A 92 0.00 11.59 14.98
N ARG A 93 0.83 11.29 13.98
CA ARG A 93 1.95 12.16 13.59
C ARG A 93 1.45 13.55 13.22
N ILE A 94 0.41 13.65 12.39
CA ILE A 94 -0.16 14.94 11.97
C ILE A 94 -0.64 15.73 13.20
N SER A 95 -1.37 15.09 14.12
CA SER A 95 -1.87 15.73 15.34
C SER A 95 -0.77 16.22 16.29
N VAL A 96 0.41 15.59 16.29
CA VAL A 96 1.55 16.03 17.12
C VAL A 96 2.34 17.17 16.46
N THR A 97 2.37 17.24 15.12
CA THR A 97 3.12 18.26 14.37
C THR A 97 2.32 19.51 13.99
N SER A 98 1.01 19.54 14.27
CA SER A 98 0.11 20.68 14.01
C SER A 98 -0.02 21.54 15.26
#